data_AF-A0A521XKF6-F1
#
_entry.id   AF-A0A521XKF6-F1
#
_cell.length_a   1.000
_cell.length_b   1.000
_cell.length_c   1.000
_cell.angle_alpha   90.00
_cell.angle_beta   90.00
_cell.angle_gamma   90.00
#
_symmetry.space_group_name_H-M   'P 1'
#
loop_
_entity.id
_entity.type
_entity.pdbx_description
1 polymer ?
#
loop_
_entity_poly.entity_id
_entity_poly.type
_entity_poly.pdbx_seq_one_letter_code
_entity_poly.pdbx_strand_id
1 'polypeptide(L)'
;MNPYETGYAGMDAVGPFNSVSGTLMSIPFCIAATLLYGVPDMRRMLTYDDAPVNKLISSIKLISDAAVPTLCCKIDVETADGRTLVQDQRMSFADYSYDRAGVSALIRRIGREQAVPESAYDRLEAFVAGLPRGSIADLLQAFALLPRTNAAVA
;
A
#
# COMPACT_ATOMS: atom_id res chain seq x y z
N MET A 1 13.53 9.02 6.98
CA MET A 1 13.63 8.08 5.83
C MET A 1 14.79 8.50 4.95
N ASN A 2 15.26 7.65 4.02
CA ASN A 2 16.42 8.00 3.20
C ASN A 2 16.10 9.19 2.28
N PRO A 3 17.05 10.11 2.02
CA PRO A 3 16.86 11.21 1.08
C PRO A 3 16.38 10.79 -0.31
N TYR A 4 16.76 9.58 -0.77
CA TYR A 4 16.30 9.01 -2.02
C TYR A 4 14.77 8.86 -2.07
N GLU A 5 14.14 8.34 -1.02
CA GLU A 5 12.68 8.22 -0.98
C GLU A 5 12.02 9.57 -0.76
N THR A 6 12.51 10.35 0.22
CA THR A 6 11.86 11.63 0.56
C THR A 6 11.97 12.68 -0.54
N GLY A 7 12.96 12.54 -1.44
CA GLY A 7 13.16 13.43 -2.57
C GLY A 7 12.27 13.13 -3.79
N TYR A 8 11.52 12.02 -3.78
CA TYR A 8 10.58 11.72 -4.85
C TYR A 8 9.34 12.62 -4.76
N ALA A 9 8.86 13.09 -5.91
CA ALA A 9 7.78 14.07 -5.97
C ALA A 9 6.49 13.57 -5.27
N GLY A 10 5.96 14.39 -4.37
CA GLY A 10 4.70 14.12 -3.66
C GLY A 10 4.86 13.37 -2.33
N MET A 11 6.06 12.85 -2.00
CA MET A 11 6.30 12.05 -0.79
C MET A 11 6.04 12.80 0.52
N ASP A 12 6.15 14.12 0.52
CA ASP A 12 5.89 15.01 1.64
C ASP A 12 4.51 15.72 1.57
N ALA A 13 3.66 15.38 0.59
CA ALA A 13 2.38 16.04 0.42
C ALA A 13 1.46 15.83 1.63
N VAL A 14 0.80 16.91 2.08
CA VAL A 14 -0.12 16.91 3.24
C VAL A 14 -1.58 17.20 2.85
N GLY A 15 -1.88 17.16 1.55
CA GLY A 15 -3.18 17.46 0.99
C GLY A 15 -3.41 18.96 0.72
N PRO A 16 -4.67 19.37 0.43
CA PRO A 16 -5.84 18.50 0.27
C PRO A 16 -5.64 17.51 -0.88
N PHE A 17 -6.07 16.26 -0.70
CA PHE A 17 -6.00 15.23 -1.73
C PHE A 17 -7.26 15.23 -2.58
N ASN A 18 -7.10 14.90 -3.86
CA ASN A 18 -8.20 14.78 -4.82
C ASN A 18 -7.98 13.63 -5.80
N SER A 19 -6.97 12.79 -5.54
CA SER A 19 -6.63 11.66 -6.38
C SER A 19 -5.97 10.56 -5.56
N VAL A 20 -6.14 9.32 -6.00
CA VAL A 20 -5.51 8.14 -5.39
C VAL A 20 -3.98 8.19 -5.51
N SER A 21 -3.47 8.77 -6.61
CA SER A 21 -2.03 8.96 -6.78
C SER A 21 -1.48 9.87 -5.68
N GLY A 22 -2.20 10.94 -5.34
CA GLY A 22 -1.80 11.85 -4.27
C GLY A 22 -1.75 11.18 -2.89
N THR A 23 -2.71 10.34 -2.54
CA THR A 23 -2.73 9.62 -1.26
C THR A 23 -1.68 8.50 -1.20
N LEU A 24 -1.51 7.72 -2.29
CA LEU A 24 -0.50 6.66 -2.39
C LEU A 24 0.93 7.20 -2.34
N MET A 25 1.15 8.37 -2.93
CA MET A 25 2.45 9.01 -2.97
C MET A 25 2.74 9.87 -1.74
N SER A 26 1.86 9.96 -0.75
CA SER A 26 2.09 10.76 0.47
C SER A 26 2.50 9.89 1.66
N ILE A 27 3.73 10.06 2.13
CA ILE A 27 4.22 9.38 3.34
C ILE A 27 3.39 9.81 4.58
N PRO A 28 3.12 11.11 4.82
CA PRO A 28 2.27 11.53 5.94
C PRO A 28 0.88 10.90 5.91
N PHE A 29 0.23 10.83 4.75
CA PHE A 29 -1.08 10.19 4.60
C PHE A 29 -1.01 8.70 4.93
N CYS A 30 -0.05 7.98 4.33
CA CYS A 30 0.11 6.54 4.55
C CYS A 30 0.37 6.22 6.03
N ILE A 31 1.21 7.00 6.72
CA ILE A 31 1.47 6.83 8.16
C ILE A 31 0.21 7.14 8.96
N ALA A 32 -0.46 8.27 8.72
CA ALA A 32 -1.65 8.66 9.46
C ALA A 32 -2.78 7.62 9.36
N ALA A 33 -3.09 7.18 8.14
CA ALA A 33 -4.12 6.17 7.88
C ALA A 33 -3.77 4.83 8.55
N THR A 34 -2.50 4.42 8.51
CA THR A 34 -2.03 3.17 9.12
C THR A 34 -2.10 3.24 10.66
N LEU A 35 -1.69 4.35 11.26
CA LEU A 35 -1.74 4.51 12.72
C LEU A 35 -3.18 4.53 13.25
N LEU A 36 -4.11 5.16 12.53
CA LEU A 36 -5.51 5.25 12.94
C LEU A 36 -6.27 3.94 12.75
N TYR A 37 -5.94 3.18 11.70
CA TYR A 37 -6.79 2.10 11.25
C TYR A 37 -6.10 0.75 11.04
N GLY A 38 -4.82 0.65 11.38
CA GLY A 38 -4.01 -0.53 11.20
C GLY A 38 -3.56 -0.69 9.76
N VAL A 39 -4.12 -1.65 9.04
CA VAL A 39 -3.64 -2.02 7.71
C VAL A 39 -4.15 -1.03 6.64
N PRO A 40 -3.30 -0.54 5.71
CA PRO A 40 -3.74 0.23 4.55
C PRO A 40 -4.76 -0.54 3.72
N ASP A 41 -5.85 0.11 3.32
CA ASP A 41 -6.85 -0.43 2.40
C ASP A 41 -7.22 0.61 1.33
N MET A 42 -7.72 0.12 0.20
CA MET A 42 -8.01 0.96 -0.97
C MET A 42 -9.16 1.95 -0.74
N ARG A 43 -10.15 1.59 0.09
CA ARG A 43 -11.28 2.48 0.40
C ARG A 43 -10.78 3.74 1.11
N ARG A 44 -9.87 3.59 2.08
CA ARG A 44 -9.23 4.71 2.79
C ARG A 44 -8.36 5.55 1.86
N MET A 45 -7.63 4.92 0.94
CA MET A 45 -6.84 5.65 -0.07
C MET A 45 -7.70 6.50 -1.01
N LEU A 46 -9.00 6.23 -1.10
CA LEU A 46 -9.98 6.99 -1.90
C LEU A 46 -10.85 7.95 -1.07
N THR A 47 -10.71 7.97 0.26
CA THR A 47 -11.50 8.83 1.16
C THR A 47 -10.69 10.07 1.52
N TYR A 48 -10.75 11.11 0.70
CA TYR A 48 -9.87 12.29 0.82
C TYR A 48 -10.27 13.26 1.95
N ASP A 49 -11.52 13.21 2.39
CA ASP A 49 -12.11 14.08 3.41
C ASP A 49 -12.17 13.43 4.81
N ASP A 50 -11.44 12.34 5.02
CA ASP A 50 -11.33 11.66 6.31
C ASP A 50 -10.73 12.62 7.37
N ALA A 51 -11.59 13.19 8.21
CA ALA A 51 -11.22 14.22 9.18
C ALA A 51 -10.18 13.74 10.21
N PRO A 52 -10.29 12.54 10.82
CA PRO A 52 -9.22 11.98 11.66
C PRO A 52 -7.87 11.90 10.97
N VAL A 53 -7.81 11.39 9.74
CA VAL A 53 -6.56 11.27 8.96
C VAL A 53 -5.99 12.66 8.67
N ASN A 54 -6.81 13.56 8.12
CA ASN A 54 -6.39 14.91 7.77
C ASN A 54 -5.88 15.70 8.99
N LYS A 55 -6.48 15.47 10.17
CA LYS A 55 -5.97 16.03 11.43
C LYS A 55 -4.60 15.47 11.78
N LEU A 56 -4.41 14.16 11.73
CA LEU A 56 -3.15 13.51 12.13
C LEU A 56 -1.99 13.83 11.17
N ILE A 57 -2.26 13.97 9.87
CA ILE A 57 -1.25 14.38 8.86
C ILE A 57 -0.54 15.67 9.28
N SER A 58 -1.27 16.65 9.81
CA SER A 58 -0.70 17.93 10.25
C SER A 58 0.34 17.80 11.38
N SER A 59 0.35 16.66 12.08
CA SER A 59 1.28 16.37 13.17
C SER A 59 2.47 15.50 12.72
N ILE A 60 2.52 15.09 11.45
CA ILE A 60 3.58 14.23 10.91
C ILE A 60 4.55 15.08 10.11
N LYS A 61 5.82 15.08 10.54
CA LYS A 61 6.91 15.73 9.81
C LYS A 61 7.80 14.68 9.16
N LEU A 62 7.96 14.76 7.85
CA LEU A 62 8.92 13.93 7.12
C LEU A 62 10.34 14.48 7.31
N ILE A 63 11.26 13.61 7.73
CA ILE A 63 12.68 13.94 7.89
C ILE A 63 13.51 13.08 6.93
N SER A 64 14.30 13.75 6.08
CA SER A 64 15.33 13.14 5.26
C SER A 64 16.57 12.86 6.11
N ASP A 65 16.97 11.60 6.23
CA ASP A 65 18.10 11.16 7.05
C ASP A 65 18.93 10.13 6.29
N ALA A 66 20.15 10.52 5.90
CA ALA A 66 21.06 9.66 5.14
C ALA A 66 21.56 8.45 5.94
N ALA A 67 21.42 8.44 7.27
CA ALA A 67 21.75 7.29 8.13
C ALA A 67 20.66 6.19 8.11
N VAL A 68 19.49 6.47 7.55
CA VAL A 68 18.45 5.47 7.28
C VAL A 68 18.71 4.89 5.88
N PRO A 69 18.99 3.57 5.74
CA PRO A 69 19.16 2.93 4.44
C PRO A 69 17.90 3.05 3.58
N THR A 70 18.06 2.81 2.29
CA THR A 70 16.90 2.75 1.40
C THR A 70 15.97 1.60 1.80
N LEU A 71 14.68 1.77 1.50
CA LEU A 71 13.61 0.85 1.85
C LEU A 71 13.50 0.58 3.37
N CYS A 72 14.00 1.49 4.20
CA CYS A 72 13.88 1.45 5.66
C CYS A 72 13.14 2.69 6.17
N CYS A 73 12.60 2.61 7.38
CA CYS A 73 11.92 3.74 7.99
C CYS A 73 12.19 3.80 9.49
N LYS A 74 12.36 5.00 10.01
CA LYS A 74 12.35 5.26 11.44
C LYS A 74 11.21 6.24 11.74
N ILE A 75 10.38 5.90 12.71
CA ILE A 75 9.28 6.73 13.19
C ILE A 75 9.54 7.05 14.65
N ASP A 76 9.66 8.34 14.95
CA ASP A 76 9.72 8.89 16.30
C ASP A 76 8.36 9.55 16.61
N VAL A 77 7.72 9.17 17.72
CA VAL A 77 6.42 9.70 18.14
C VAL A 77 6.53 10.28 19.54
N GLU A 78 6.14 11.54 19.69
CA GLU A 78 5.87 12.15 20.99
C GLU A 78 4.38 12.05 21.30
N THR A 79 4.06 11.45 22.44
CA THR A 79 2.68 11.24 22.88
C THR A 79 2.25 12.33 23.85
N ALA A 80 0.94 12.55 23.99
CA ALA A 80 0.39 13.62 24.84
C ALA A 80 0.76 13.48 26.33
N ASP A 81 1.11 12.28 26.79
CA ASP A 81 1.59 12.03 28.16
C ASP A 81 3.10 12.26 28.32
N GLY A 82 3.77 12.75 27.28
CA GLY A 82 5.20 13.08 27.28
C GLY A 82 6.12 11.91 26.96
N ARG A 83 5.61 10.70 26.68
CA ARG A 83 6.47 9.59 26.23
C ARG A 83 6.93 9.79 24.79
N THR A 84 8.18 9.39 24.55
CA THR A 84 8.74 9.21 23.21
C THR A 84 8.74 7.72 22.86
N LEU A 85 8.15 7.37 21.73
CA LEU A 85 8.19 6.03 21.16
C LEU A 85 9.01 6.07 19.88
N VAL A 86 9.89 5.09 19.70
CA VAL A 86 10.75 4.99 18.53
C VAL A 86 10.59 3.61 17.91
N GLN A 87 10.24 3.57 16.64
CA GLN A 87 10.29 2.36 15.82
C GLN A 87 11.32 2.57 14.72
N ASP A 88 12.45 1.86 14.80
CA ASP A 88 13.44 1.80 13.72
C ASP A 88 13.29 0.48 12.96
N GLN A 89 12.68 0.56 11.78
CA GLN A 89 12.44 -0.57 10.89
C GLN A 89 13.54 -0.64 9.83
N ARG A 90 14.54 -1.49 10.08
CA ARG A 90 15.60 -1.81 9.13
C ARG A 90 15.22 -3.06 8.35
N MET A 91 15.18 -2.92 7.03
CA MET A 91 14.79 -3.95 6.09
C MET A 91 15.95 -4.27 5.15
N SER A 92 15.87 -5.44 4.54
CA SER A 92 16.74 -5.92 3.49
C SER A 92 15.91 -6.33 2.28
N PHE A 93 16.57 -6.66 1.17
CA PHE A 93 15.88 -7.23 0.01
C PHE A 93 15.09 -8.50 0.35
N ALA A 94 15.58 -9.31 1.29
CA ALA A 94 14.91 -10.55 1.68
C ALA A 94 13.53 -10.30 2.29
N ASP A 95 13.34 -9.18 3.00
CA ASP A 95 12.07 -8.82 3.62
C ASP A 95 10.99 -8.43 2.59
N TYR A 96 11.40 -8.07 1.37
CA TYR A 96 10.52 -7.76 0.25
C TYR A 96 10.39 -8.91 -0.76
N SER A 97 11.14 -10.00 -0.55
CA SER A 97 11.17 -11.16 -1.43
C SER A 97 10.19 -12.22 -0.94
N TYR A 98 8.91 -12.01 -1.19
CA TYR A 98 7.86 -12.95 -0.82
C TYR A 98 7.96 -14.27 -1.59
N ASP A 99 7.71 -15.37 -0.89
CA ASP A 99 7.50 -16.66 -1.54
C ASP A 99 6.12 -16.72 -2.22
N ARG A 100 5.86 -17.82 -2.91
CA ARG A 100 4.59 -18.00 -3.65
C ARG A 100 3.36 -17.89 -2.75
N ALA A 101 3.43 -18.44 -1.54
CA ALA A 101 2.32 -18.41 -0.60
C ALA A 101 2.07 -16.99 -0.08
N GLY A 102 3.13 -16.24 0.22
CA GLY A 102 3.08 -14.85 0.62
C GLY A 102 2.50 -13.94 -0.47
N VAL A 103 2.95 -14.09 -1.72
CA VAL A 103 2.38 -13.36 -2.87
C VAL A 103 0.89 -13.68 -3.04
N SER A 104 0.52 -14.97 -3.01
CA SER A 104 -0.90 -15.40 -3.12
C SER A 104 -1.78 -14.77 -2.04
N ALA A 105 -1.34 -14.83 -0.77
CA ALA A 105 -2.07 -14.25 0.34
C ALA A 105 -2.24 -12.73 0.19
N LEU A 106 -1.20 -12.03 -0.26
CA LEU A 106 -1.20 -10.58 -0.46
C LEU A 106 -2.15 -10.16 -1.59
N ILE A 107 -2.06 -10.78 -2.76
CA ILE A 107 -2.91 -10.41 -3.91
C ILE A 107 -4.39 -10.72 -3.65
N ARG A 108 -4.72 -11.82 -2.95
CA ARG A 108 -6.10 -12.16 -2.59
C ARG A 108 -6.67 -11.20 -1.56
N ARG A 109 -5.86 -10.76 -0.58
CA ARG A 109 -6.28 -9.73 0.39
C ARG A 109 -6.68 -8.45 -0.32
N ILE A 110 -5.83 -7.93 -1.20
CA ILE A 110 -6.10 -6.73 -1.99
C ILE A 110 -7.30 -6.97 -2.93
N GLY A 111 -7.38 -8.16 -3.52
CA GLY A 111 -8.50 -8.58 -4.38
C GLY A 111 -9.86 -8.48 -3.72
N ARG A 112 -9.97 -8.90 -2.46
CA ARG A 112 -11.20 -8.80 -1.68
C ARG A 112 -11.65 -7.35 -1.48
N GLU A 113 -10.72 -6.41 -1.33
CA GLU A 113 -11.03 -4.97 -1.26
C GLU A 113 -11.62 -4.45 -2.57
N GLN A 114 -11.32 -5.10 -3.70
CA GLN A 114 -11.72 -4.72 -5.05
C GLN A 114 -12.79 -5.65 -5.66
N ALA A 115 -13.40 -6.51 -4.83
CA ALA A 115 -14.41 -7.49 -5.26
C ALA A 115 -13.96 -8.43 -6.38
N VAL A 116 -12.66 -8.76 -6.44
CA VAL A 116 -12.14 -9.78 -7.36
C VAL A 116 -12.52 -11.17 -6.84
N PRO A 117 -13.16 -12.03 -7.65
CA PRO A 117 -13.52 -13.38 -7.21
C PRO A 117 -12.28 -14.24 -6.90
N GLU A 118 -12.31 -15.00 -5.80
CA GLU A 118 -11.21 -15.91 -5.40
C GLU A 118 -10.84 -16.91 -6.52
N SER A 119 -11.84 -17.36 -7.29
CA SER A 119 -11.64 -18.25 -8.44
C SER A 119 -10.78 -17.66 -9.58
N ALA A 120 -10.66 -16.33 -9.69
CA ALA A 120 -9.73 -15.70 -10.63
C ALA A 120 -8.27 -15.95 -10.20
N TYR A 121 -7.99 -15.86 -8.91
CA TYR A 121 -6.67 -16.15 -8.35
C TYR A 121 -6.33 -17.65 -8.46
N ASP A 122 -7.30 -18.55 -8.25
CA ASP A 122 -7.09 -20.00 -8.41
C ASP A 122 -6.65 -20.34 -9.85
N ARG A 123 -7.30 -19.72 -10.85
CA ARG A 123 -6.95 -19.89 -12.27
C ARG A 123 -5.57 -19.30 -12.60
N LEU A 124 -5.27 -18.11 -12.07
CA LEU A 124 -3.95 -17.48 -12.23
C LEU A 124 -2.85 -18.35 -11.63
N GLU A 125 -3.05 -18.89 -10.44
CA GLU A 125 -2.09 -19.78 -9.78
C GLU A 125 -1.88 -21.08 -10.56
N ALA A 126 -2.96 -21.71 -11.02
CA ALA A 126 -2.90 -22.91 -11.85
C ALA A 126 -2.13 -22.66 -13.17
N PHE A 127 -2.38 -21.52 -13.83
CA PHE A 127 -1.64 -21.12 -15.02
C PHE A 127 -0.14 -20.97 -14.74
N VAL A 128 0.24 -20.23 -13.70
CA VAL A 128 1.65 -20.02 -13.33
C VAL A 128 2.32 -21.34 -12.94
N ALA A 129 1.63 -22.22 -12.22
CA ALA A 129 2.15 -23.54 -11.86
C ALA A 129 2.34 -24.46 -13.07
N GLY A 130 1.55 -24.27 -14.14
CA GLY A 130 1.63 -25.03 -15.38
C GLY A 130 2.72 -24.57 -16.35
N LEU A 131 3.36 -23.41 -16.13
CA LEU A 131 4.36 -22.88 -17.05
C LEU A 131 5.60 -23.81 -17.18
N PRO A 132 6.21 -23.88 -18.37
CA PRO A 132 5.85 -23.13 -19.59
C PRO A 132 4.75 -23.80 -20.44
N ARG A 133 4.14 -24.89 -19.96
CA ARG A 133 3.15 -25.68 -20.74
C ARG A 133 1.69 -25.25 -20.55
N GLY A 134 1.44 -24.32 -19.63
CA GLY A 134 0.10 -23.79 -19.35
C GLY A 134 -0.51 -23.07 -20.56
N SER A 135 -1.83 -23.16 -20.71
CA SER A 135 -2.55 -22.46 -21.78
C SER A 135 -2.81 -21.02 -21.39
N ILE A 136 -2.45 -20.06 -22.25
CA ILE A 136 -2.84 -18.66 -22.07
C ILE A 136 -4.37 -18.48 -22.03
N ALA A 137 -5.13 -19.40 -22.63
CA ALA A 137 -6.59 -19.36 -22.56
C ALA A 137 -7.11 -19.47 -21.12
N ASP A 138 -6.46 -20.27 -20.27
CA ASP A 138 -6.84 -20.43 -18.86
C ASP A 138 -6.63 -19.14 -18.07
N LEU A 139 -5.53 -18.41 -18.38
CA LEU A 139 -5.28 -17.09 -17.84
C LEU A 139 -6.35 -16.09 -18.28
N LEU A 140 -6.72 -16.08 -19.57
CA LEU A 140 -7.77 -15.19 -20.08
C LEU A 140 -9.13 -15.45 -19.40
N GLN A 141 -9.43 -16.70 -19.05
CA GLN A 141 -10.64 -17.03 -18.28
C GLN A 141 -10.61 -16.43 -16.87
N ALA A 142 -9.45 -16.27 -16.23
CA ALA A 142 -9.35 -15.57 -14.96
C ALA A 142 -9.79 -14.10 -15.08
N PHE A 143 -9.37 -13.41 -16.13
CA PHE A 143 -9.77 -12.02 -16.40
C PHE A 143 -11.25 -11.90 -16.79
N ALA A 144 -11.82 -12.90 -17.47
CA ALA A 144 -13.23 -12.92 -17.84
C ALA A 144 -14.19 -12.98 -16.63
N LEU A 145 -13.69 -13.38 -15.45
CA LEU A 145 -14.44 -13.42 -14.19
C LEU A 145 -14.52 -12.06 -13.50
N LEU A 146 -13.69 -11.10 -13.89
CA LEU A 146 -13.68 -9.79 -13.25
C LEU A 146 -15.01 -9.07 -13.51
N PRO A 147 -15.52 -8.30 -12.54
CA PRO A 147 -16.68 -7.46 -12.77
C PRO A 147 -16.45 -6.63 -14.03
N ARG A 148 -17.41 -6.67 -14.97
CA ARG A 148 -17.37 -5.75 -16.09
C ARG A 148 -17.54 -4.36 -15.50
N THR A 149 -16.51 -3.54 -15.58
CA THR A 149 -16.61 -2.14 -15.18
C THR A 149 -17.68 -1.52 -16.07
N ASN A 150 -18.88 -1.28 -15.51
CA ASN A 150 -19.75 -0.28 -16.10
C ASN A 150 -18.95 1.02 -16.02
N ALA A 151 -18.56 1.55 -17.17
CA ALA A 151 -17.95 2.86 -17.30
C ALA A 151 -18.94 3.91 -16.80
N ALA A 152 -18.99 4.11 -15.48
CA ALA A 152 -19.72 5.16 -14.80
C ALA A 152 -19.11 5.34 -13.41
N VAL A 153 -17.87 5.82 -13.38
CA VAL A 153 -17.38 6.61 -12.25
C VAL A 153 -17.14 7.99 -12.84
N ALA A 154 -18.15 8.84 -12.69
CA ALA A 154 -18.10 10.27 -12.95
C ALA A 154 -17.63 11.00 -11.68
#